data_AF-A0A1H3R9Z4-F1
#
_entry.id   AF-A0A1H3R9Z4-F1
#
_cell.length_a   1.000
_cell.length_b   1.000
_cell.length_c   1.000
_cell.angle_alpha   90.00
_cell.angle_beta   90.00
_cell.angle_gamma   90.00
#
_symmetry.space_group_name_H-M   'P 1'
#
loop_
_entity.id
_entity.type
_entity.pdbx_description
1 polymer ?
#
loop_
_entity_poly.entity_id
_entity_poly.type
_entity_poly.pdbx_seq_one_letter_code
_entity_poly.pdbx_strand_id
1 'polypeptide(L)' 'MAPNAEVIDIRMPRPQRVLMLSWEYPPVVVGGLGRHVHALSVALAAAGHEVTVVTRHAEGAPL' A
#
# COMPACT_ATOMS: atom_id res chain seq x y z
N MET A 1 32.58 23.43 9.70
CA MET A 1 32.08 22.10 10.12
C MET A 1 30.68 22.33 10.68
N ALA A 2 29.62 22.16 9.88
CA ALA A 2 28.26 22.50 10.29
C ALA A 2 27.69 21.38 11.18
N PRO A 3 27.34 21.64 12.45
CA PRO A 3 27.00 20.60 13.43
C PRO A 3 25.53 20.11 13.39
N ASN A 4 24.80 20.28 12.28
CA ASN A 4 23.33 20.17 12.27
C ASN A 4 22.75 19.17 11.26
N ALA A 5 23.58 18.34 10.62
CA ALA A 5 23.06 17.30 9.74
C ALA A 5 22.59 16.12 10.60
N GLU A 6 21.32 16.12 10.99
CA GLU A 6 20.68 14.93 11.54
C GLU A 6 20.69 13.86 10.44
N VAL A 7 21.56 12.85 10.59
CA VAL A 7 21.57 11.68 9.71
C VAL A 7 20.33 10.87 10.06
N ILE A 8 19.23 11.14 9.35
CA ILE A 8 18.02 10.34 9.43
C ILE A 8 18.37 8.95 8.92
N ASP A 9 18.41 7.96 9.81
CA ASP A 9 18.50 6.56 9.40
C ASP A 9 17.19 6.16 8.70
N ILE A 10 17.20 6.21 7.38
CA ILE A 10 16.10 5.79 6.50
C ILE A 10 15.77 4.29 6.63
N ARG A 11 16.56 3.51 7.37
CA ARG A 11 16.43 2.05 7.47
C ARG A 11 15.58 1.59 8.66
N MET A 12 15.08 2.50 9.50
CA MET A 12 14.08 2.11 10.49
C MET A 12 12.72 1.98 9.80
N PRO A 13 12.04 0.82 9.85
CA PRO A 13 10.69 0.69 9.33
C PRO A 13 9.77 1.53 10.20
N ARG A 14 9.56 2.79 9.82
CA ARG A 14 8.53 3.63 10.39
C ARG A 14 7.19 3.19 9.77
N PRO A 15 6.12 3.02 10.56
CA PRO A 15 4.79 2.85 10.02
C PRO A 15 4.50 3.98 9.02
N GLN A 16 4.02 3.62 7.83
CA GLN A 16 3.70 4.57 6.76
C GLN A 16 2.21 4.50 6.47
N ARG A 17 1.66 5.60 5.96
CA ARG A 17 0.30 5.65 5.42
C ARG A 17 0.38 5.58 3.91
N VAL A 18 -0.09 4.48 3.34
CA VAL A 18 0.00 4.18 1.90
C VAL A 18 -1.39 4.25 1.29
N LEU A 19 -1.56 5.15 0.33
CA LEU A 19 -2.72 5.16 -0.56
C LEU A 19 -2.34 4.48 -1.88
N MET A 20 -2.94 3.34 -2.15
CA MET A 20 -2.71 2.58 -3.37
C MET A 20 -3.89 2.77 -4.32
N LEU A 21 -3.65 3.40 -5.47
CA LEU A 21 -4.64 3.56 -6.52
C LEU A 21 -4.45 2.45 -7.57
N SER A 22 -5.47 1.62 -7.78
CA SER A 22 -5.42 0.53 -8.74
C SER A 22 -6.73 0.38 -9.51
N TRP A 23 -6.65 0.01 -10.79
CA TRP A 23 -7.83 -0.29 -11.59
C TRP A 23 -8.35 -1.74 -11.40
N GLU A 24 -7.56 -2.64 -10.80
CA GLU A 24 -7.99 -3.99 -10.37
C GLU A 24 -7.71 -4.20 -8.90
N TYR A 25 -8.67 -4.79 -8.20
CA TYR A 25 -8.54 -5.32 -6.86
C TYR A 25 -9.69 -6.30 -6.63
N PRO A 26 -9.49 -7.44 -5.92
CA PRO A 26 -10.58 -8.36 -5.63
C PRO A 26 -11.81 -7.64 -5.03
N PRO A 27 -13.03 -7.91 -5.52
CA PRO A 27 -13.40 -9.00 -6.42
C PRO A 27 -13.19 -8.74 -7.92
N VAL A 28 -12.88 -7.50 -8.35
CA VAL A 28 -12.74 -7.18 -9.79
C VAL A 28 -11.33 -7.41 -10.28
N VAL A 29 -11.17 -8.47 -11.07
CA VAL A 29 -9.89 -8.86 -11.66
C VAL A 29 -10.13 -9.23 -13.13
N VAL A 30 -9.56 -8.47 -14.07
CA VAL A 30 -9.64 -8.75 -15.52
C VAL A 30 -8.38 -9.50 -15.99
N GLY A 31 -7.24 -9.27 -15.33
CA GLY A 31 -5.95 -9.91 -15.62
C GLY A 31 -5.13 -10.24 -14.38
N GLY A 32 -3.80 -10.18 -14.48
CA GLY A 32 -2.90 -10.53 -13.39
C GLY A 32 -2.73 -9.43 -12.33
N LEU A 33 -3.10 -8.18 -12.61
CA LEU A 33 -2.77 -7.04 -11.77
C LEU A 33 -3.45 -7.12 -10.41
N GLY A 34 -4.75 -7.39 -10.35
CA GLY A 34 -5.51 -7.43 -9.11
C GLY A 34 -4.94 -8.40 -8.06
N ARG A 35 -4.39 -9.54 -8.51
CA ARG A 35 -3.69 -10.49 -7.64
C ARG A 35 -2.42 -9.90 -7.03
N HIS A 36 -1.61 -9.19 -7.82
CA HIS A 36 -0.37 -8.57 -7.34
C HIS A 36 -0.65 -7.39 -6.41
N VAL A 37 -1.64 -6.55 -6.74
CA VAL A 37 -2.08 -5.44 -5.90
C VAL A 37 -2.58 -5.96 -4.55
N HIS A 38 -3.39 -7.02 -4.55
CA HIS A 38 -3.84 -7.68 -3.34
C HIS A 38 -2.69 -8.26 -2.51
N ALA A 39 -1.78 -9.01 -3.14
CA ALA A 39 -0.64 -9.58 -2.44
C ALA A 39 0.25 -8.47 -1.81
N LEU A 40 0.50 -7.38 -2.55
CA LEU A 40 1.32 -6.27 -2.08
C LEU A 40 0.64 -5.49 -0.94
N SER A 41 -0.65 -5.16 -1.07
CA SER A 41 -1.37 -4.40 -0.04
C SER A 41 -1.42 -5.16 1.28
N VAL A 42 -1.68 -6.47 1.23
CA VAL A 42 -1.69 -7.35 2.40
C VAL A 42 -0.29 -7.47 3.00
N ALA A 43 0.75 -7.63 2.18
CA ALA A 43 2.13 -7.70 2.68
C ALA A 43 2.57 -6.41 3.37
N LEU A 44 2.24 -5.24 2.81
CA LEU A 44 2.53 -3.94 3.42
C LEU A 44 1.77 -3.75 4.74
N ALA A 45 0.49 -4.14 4.79
CA ALA A 45 -0.27 -4.10 6.03
C ALA A 45 0.32 -5.03 7.11
N ALA A 46 0.73 -6.25 6.72
CA ALA A 46 1.39 -7.20 7.61
C ALA A 46 2.77 -6.70 8.10
N ALA A 47 3.44 -5.85 7.32
CA ALA A 47 4.68 -5.18 7.72
C ALA A 47 4.47 -3.98 8.67
N GLY A 48 3.23 -3.66 9.04
CA GLY A 48 2.89 -2.60 10.00
C GLY A 48 2.59 -1.23 9.37
N HIS A 49 2.32 -1.17 8.06
CA HIS A 49 1.87 0.04 7.39
C HIS A 49 0.33 0.15 7.42
N GLU A 50 -0.19 1.38 7.45
CA GLU A 50 -1.61 1.67 7.23
C GLU A 50 -1.84 1.76 5.72
N VAL A 51 -2.55 0.78 5.15
CA VAL A 51 -2.73 0.69 3.69
C VAL A 51 -4.20 0.85 3.33
N THR A 52 -4.48 1.82 2.47
CA THR A 52 -5.80 2.01 1.85
C THR A 52 -5.68 1.73 0.36
N VAL A 53 -6.53 0.84 -0.15
CA VAL A 53 -6.62 0.58 -1.59
C VAL A 53 -7.87 1.26 -2.12
N VAL A 54 -7.69 2.18 -3.08
CA VAL A 54 -8.77 2.75 -3.86
C VAL A 54 -8.79 2.04 -5.19
N THR A 55 -9.94 1.43 -5.50
CA THR A 55 -10.17 0.78 -6.78
C THR A 55 -11.54 1.14 -7.33
N ARG A 56 -11.83 0.67 -8.54
CA ARG A 56 -13.18 0.81 -9.11
C ARG A 56 -14.17 0.11 -8.19
N HIS A 57 -15.33 0.73 -7.99
CA HIS A 57 -16.42 0.06 -7.29
C HIS A 57 -16.91 -1.15 -8.11
N ALA A 58 -17.35 -2.18 -7.41
CA ALA A 58 -18.10 -3.27 -7.98
C ALA A 58 -19.12 -3.81 -7.00
N GLU A 59 -20.13 -4.47 -7.57
CA GLU A 59 -21.15 -5.15 -6.79
C GLU A 59 -20.51 -6.16 -5.82
N GLY A 60 -20.87 -6.05 -4.54
CA GLY A 60 -20.30 -6.87 -3.46
C GLY A 60 -18.96 -6.38 -2.90
N ALA A 61 -18.39 -5.28 -3.42
CA ALA A 61 -17.22 -4.65 -2.81
C ALA A 61 -17.62 -3.78 -1.60
N PRO A 62 -16.79 -3.73 -0.54
CA PRO A 62 -16.96 -2.78 0.57
C PRO A 62 -16.98 -1.33 0.07
N LEU A 63 -17.73 -0.46 0.77
CA LEU A 63 -17.72 0.99 0.58
C LEU A 63 -16.57 1.64 1.35
#